data_AF-A0A226E155-F1
#
_entry.id   AF-A0A226E155-F1
#
_cell.length_a   1.000
_cell.length_b   1.000
_cell.length_c   1.000
_cell.angle_alpha   90.00
_cell.angle_beta   90.00
_cell.angle_gamma   90.00
#
_symmetry.space_group_name_H-M   'P 1'
#
loop_
_entity.id
_entity.type
_entity.pdbx_description
1 polymer ?
#
loop_
_entity_poly.entity_id
_entity_poly.type
_entity_poly.pdbx_seq_one_letter_code
_entity_poly.pdbx_strand_id
1 'polypeptide(L)'
;SDSEEHFHDSGSEEEDSDSATESDSEDDSDSLDGTANRDPTFRENELFAPVVEDFDESEDKIRPEFGVSRRTSPLQMLQKFLTDGIIGDVVRETNRYAEQDWTRHPASYTDWKPVDLAQIWQFLAITFMMGLVKKPSIREYWSTDELIQTPFFATVMSRNRYDRVA
;
A
#
# COMPACT_ATOMS: atom_id res chain seq x y z
N SER A 1 38.07 28.16 48.93
CA SER A 1 36.66 28.37 49.31
C SER A 1 35.85 28.13 48.05
N ASP A 2 35.70 26.88 47.62
CA ASP A 2 34.91 25.82 48.24
C ASP A 2 33.42 26.14 48.22
N SER A 3 32.73 25.51 47.27
CA SER A 3 31.51 24.75 47.52
C SER A 3 31.03 24.16 46.20
N GLU A 4 31.33 22.87 46.02
CA GLU A 4 30.66 21.95 45.10
C GLU A 4 29.18 21.84 45.50
N GLU A 5 28.26 21.89 44.53
CA GLU A 5 26.92 21.33 44.72
C GLU A 5 26.70 20.18 43.75
N HIS A 6 26.52 19.03 44.38
CA HIS A 6 26.26 17.72 43.85
C HIS A 6 24.74 17.52 43.87
N PHE A 7 24.15 17.10 42.75
CA PHE A 7 22.76 16.62 42.75
C PHE A 7 22.70 15.26 42.05
N HIS A 8 22.47 14.23 42.85
CA HIS A 8 21.99 12.91 42.44
C HIS A 8 20.48 12.86 42.61
N ASP A 9 19.76 12.38 41.60
CA ASP A 9 18.53 11.55 41.71
C ASP A 9 18.18 11.09 40.28
N SER A 10 18.42 9.85 39.84
CA SER A 10 17.71 8.57 40.10
C SER A 10 16.28 8.50 39.57
N GLY A 11 16.05 7.52 38.69
CA GLY A 11 14.75 6.95 38.30
C GLY A 11 14.09 7.63 37.10
N SER A 12 13.63 6.93 36.06
CA SER A 12 13.49 5.50 35.79
C SER A 12 13.30 5.33 34.28
N GLU A 13 13.95 4.33 33.69
CA GLU A 13 13.73 3.88 32.32
C GLU A 13 12.44 3.04 32.32
N GLU A 14 11.41 3.51 31.62
CA GLU A 14 10.20 2.73 31.35
C GLU A 14 10.34 2.19 29.92
N GLU A 15 10.82 0.95 29.80
CA GLU A 15 10.70 0.12 28.59
C GLU A 15 9.33 -0.56 28.61
N ASP A 16 8.38 -0.08 27.80
CA ASP A 16 7.14 -0.84 27.54
C ASP A 16 7.36 -1.78 26.36
N SER A 17 7.56 -3.05 26.71
CA SER A 17 7.65 -4.21 25.83
C SER A 17 6.28 -4.89 25.74
N ASP A 18 5.47 -4.47 24.77
CA ASP A 18 4.21 -5.16 24.46
C ASP A 18 4.44 -6.30 23.46
N SER A 19 4.76 -7.50 23.97
CA SER A 19 4.69 -8.75 23.21
C SER A 19 3.37 -9.45 23.52
N ALA A 20 2.34 -9.17 22.71
CA ALA A 20 1.12 -9.96 22.71
C ALA A 20 1.34 -11.20 21.83
N THR A 21 1.69 -12.33 22.46
CA THR A 21 1.68 -13.64 21.80
C THR A 21 0.25 -14.19 21.79
N GLU A 22 -0.46 -14.04 20.68
CA GLU A 22 -1.70 -14.78 20.46
C GLU A 22 -1.34 -16.14 19.85
N SER A 23 -1.41 -17.17 20.69
CA SER A 23 -1.23 -18.56 20.28
C SER A 23 -2.59 -19.11 19.89
N ASP A 24 -2.89 -19.15 18.59
CA ASP A 24 -4.03 -19.90 18.08
C ASP A 24 -3.51 -21.10 17.27
N SER A 25 -3.66 -22.29 17.87
CA SER A 25 -3.28 -23.55 17.25
C SER A 25 -4.53 -24.22 16.72
N GLU A 26 -4.79 -24.08 15.42
CA GLU A 26 -5.76 -24.91 14.71
C GLU A 26 -5.01 -26.08 14.06
N ASP A 27 -5.18 -27.25 14.67
CA ASP A 27 -4.83 -28.56 14.12
C ASP A 27 -5.94 -28.97 13.15
N ASP A 28 -5.65 -28.92 11.84
CA ASP A 28 -6.49 -29.58 10.84
C ASP A 28 -5.62 -30.47 9.96
N SER A 29 -5.51 -31.72 10.42
CA SER A 29 -4.99 -32.83 9.64
C SER A 29 -5.96 -33.11 8.50
N ASP A 30 -5.59 -32.79 7.27
CA ASP A 30 -6.18 -33.50 6.13
C ASP A 30 -5.21 -33.87 5.02
N SER A 31 -5.57 -35.00 4.43
CA SER A 31 -4.68 -35.97 3.79
C SER A 31 -4.35 -35.59 2.35
N LEU A 32 -3.15 -35.96 1.90
CA LEU A 32 -2.62 -35.72 0.56
C LEU A 32 -3.46 -36.38 -0.55
N ASP A 33 -4.00 -35.59 -1.49
CA ASP A 33 -4.18 -36.02 -2.88
C ASP A 33 -4.06 -34.85 -3.88
N GLY A 34 -2.98 -34.90 -4.69
CA GLY A 34 -3.01 -34.73 -6.14
C GLY A 34 -3.84 -33.61 -6.79
N THR A 35 -3.55 -32.33 -6.50
CA THR A 35 -3.43 -31.21 -7.46
C THR A 35 -3.30 -29.93 -6.63
N ALA A 36 -2.08 -29.43 -6.51
CA ALA A 36 -1.75 -28.30 -5.66
C ALA A 36 -2.26 -26.98 -6.28
N ASN A 37 -3.57 -26.74 -6.23
CA ASN A 37 -4.10 -25.39 -6.29
C ASN A 37 -3.82 -24.74 -4.93
N ARG A 38 -2.56 -24.36 -4.71
CA ARG A 38 -2.11 -23.67 -3.51
C ARG A 38 -2.62 -22.24 -3.60
N ASP A 39 -3.73 -21.98 -2.94
CA ASP A 39 -4.18 -20.61 -2.69
C ASP A 39 -3.02 -19.85 -2.00
N PRO A 40 -2.48 -18.78 -2.59
CA PRO A 40 -1.38 -18.05 -1.99
C PRO A 40 -1.88 -17.35 -0.72
N THR A 41 -1.65 -17.99 0.42
CA THR A 41 -1.92 -17.41 1.73
C THR A 41 -0.76 -16.50 2.11
N PHE A 42 -1.07 -15.25 2.46
CA PHE A 42 -0.08 -14.35 3.03
C PHE A 42 0.35 -14.90 4.39
N ARG A 43 1.66 -15.08 4.57
CA ARG A 43 2.26 -15.58 5.81
C ARG A 43 3.31 -14.59 6.27
N GLU A 44 3.08 -14.04 7.46
CA GLU A 44 4.01 -13.11 8.08
C GLU A 44 5.35 -13.83 8.35
N ASN A 45 6.46 -13.17 8.01
CA ASN A 45 7.84 -13.67 8.18
C ASN A 45 8.28 -14.89 7.34
N GLU A 46 7.48 -15.34 6.37
CA GLU A 46 7.95 -16.30 5.36
C GLU A 46 8.39 -15.56 4.09
N LEU A 47 9.60 -15.85 3.60
CA LEU A 47 10.01 -15.39 2.27
C LEU A 47 9.09 -16.04 1.24
N PHE A 48 8.30 -15.23 0.56
CA PHE A 48 7.54 -15.66 -0.60
C PHE A 48 8.52 -16.15 -1.68
N ALA A 49 8.63 -17.47 -1.82
CA ALA A 49 9.40 -18.14 -2.85
C ALA A 49 8.41 -18.82 -3.82
N PRO A 50 7.85 -18.07 -4.79
CA PRO A 50 6.95 -18.68 -5.75
C PRO A 50 7.71 -19.75 -6.53
N VAL A 51 7.07 -20.89 -6.74
CA VAL A 51 7.54 -21.84 -7.75
C VAL A 51 7.32 -21.16 -9.10
N VAL A 52 8.40 -20.65 -9.69
CA VAL A 52 8.37 -20.10 -11.05
C VAL A 52 8.53 -21.28 -11.99
N GLU A 53 7.46 -21.66 -12.68
CA GLU A 53 7.57 -22.64 -13.75
C GLU A 53 8.37 -22.06 -14.92
N ASP A 54 9.11 -22.92 -15.62
CA ASP A 54 9.83 -22.53 -16.83
C ASP A 54 8.82 -22.10 -17.90
N PHE A 55 9.10 -20.99 -18.58
CA PHE A 55 8.23 -20.47 -19.63
C PHE A 55 8.11 -21.46 -20.80
N ASP A 56 6.92 -22.04 -20.99
CA ASP A 56 6.54 -22.89 -22.10
C ASP A 56 5.71 -22.08 -23.11
N GLU A 57 6.32 -21.73 -24.24
CA GLU A 57 5.68 -20.97 -25.32
C GLU A 57 4.38 -21.63 -25.86
N SER A 58 4.19 -22.92 -25.64
CA SER A 58 2.99 -23.64 -26.09
C SER A 58 1.75 -23.37 -25.23
N GLU A 59 1.93 -23.26 -23.90
CA GLU A 59 0.85 -23.10 -22.90
C GLU A 59 0.80 -21.68 -22.29
N ASP A 60 1.92 -20.95 -22.24
CA ASP A 60 2.03 -19.63 -21.59
C ASP A 60 1.56 -18.45 -22.45
N LYS A 61 0.62 -18.71 -23.35
CA LYS A 61 -0.08 -17.64 -24.08
C LYS A 61 -1.13 -17.04 -23.16
N ILE A 62 -1.34 -15.72 -23.29
CA ILE A 62 -2.48 -15.06 -22.65
C ILE A 62 -3.74 -15.82 -23.07
N ARG A 63 -4.37 -16.47 -22.09
CA ARG A 63 -5.51 -17.35 -22.34
C ARG A 63 -6.64 -16.55 -23.01
N PRO A 64 -7.32 -17.10 -24.02
CA PRO A 64 -8.42 -16.40 -24.69
C PRO A 64 -9.50 -15.89 -23.71
N GLU A 65 -9.75 -16.64 -22.62
CA GLU A 65 -10.68 -16.25 -21.55
C GLU A 65 -10.31 -14.94 -20.82
N PHE A 66 -9.03 -14.56 -20.81
CA PHE A 66 -8.60 -13.29 -20.23
C PHE A 66 -9.13 -12.08 -21.04
N GLY A 67 -9.55 -12.32 -22.29
CA GLY A 67 -10.27 -11.34 -23.11
C GLY A 67 -9.41 -10.18 -23.56
N VAL A 68 -8.11 -10.41 -23.77
CA VAL A 68 -7.17 -9.41 -24.26
C VAL A 68 -6.92 -9.62 -25.75
N SER A 69 -6.87 -8.53 -26.49
CA SER A 69 -6.48 -8.51 -27.90
C SER A 69 -5.43 -7.43 -28.13
N ARG A 70 -4.84 -7.40 -29.33
CA ARG A 70 -3.93 -6.31 -29.74
C ARG A 70 -4.57 -4.92 -29.74
N ARG A 71 -5.89 -4.82 -29.62
CA ARG A 71 -6.64 -3.55 -29.55
C ARG A 71 -6.92 -3.10 -28.11
N THR A 72 -6.62 -3.94 -27.12
CA THR A 72 -6.83 -3.62 -25.70
C THR A 72 -5.88 -2.50 -25.29
N SER A 73 -6.43 -1.43 -24.71
CA SER A 73 -5.61 -0.31 -24.23
C SER A 73 -4.87 -0.68 -22.94
N PRO A 74 -3.76 0.01 -22.61
CA PRO A 74 -3.06 -0.21 -21.34
C PRO A 74 -3.97 -0.08 -20.11
N LEU A 75 -4.92 0.86 -20.12
CA LEU A 75 -5.90 1.03 -19.05
C LEU A 75 -6.83 -0.19 -18.95
N GLN A 76 -7.35 -0.68 -20.08
CA GLN A 76 -8.21 -1.86 -20.09
C GLN A 76 -7.48 -3.11 -19.61
N MET A 77 -6.19 -3.24 -19.93
CA MET A 77 -5.35 -4.31 -19.40
C MET A 77 -5.23 -4.20 -17.88
N LEU A 78 -4.91 -3.00 -17.36
CA LEU A 78 -4.80 -2.78 -15.92
C LEU A 78 -6.09 -3.09 -15.17
N GLN A 79 -7.24 -2.70 -15.73
CA GLN A 79 -8.56 -2.98 -15.15
C GLN A 79 -8.93 -4.47 -15.10
N LYS A 80 -8.20 -5.35 -15.81
CA LYS A 80 -8.34 -6.80 -15.64
C LYS A 80 -7.75 -7.29 -14.31
N PHE A 81 -6.70 -6.64 -13.82
CA PHE A 81 -6.06 -6.95 -12.55
C PHE A 81 -6.68 -6.15 -11.40
N LEU A 82 -6.86 -4.84 -11.60
CA LEU A 82 -7.51 -3.94 -10.67
C LEU A 82 -8.97 -3.77 -11.08
N THR A 83 -9.77 -4.79 -10.75
CA THR A 83 -11.20 -4.80 -11.06
C THR A 83 -11.94 -3.72 -10.28
N ASP A 84 -13.13 -3.35 -10.77
CA ASP A 84 -13.99 -2.37 -10.07
C ASP A 84 -14.34 -2.82 -8.65
N GLY A 85 -14.42 -4.14 -8.40
CA GLY A 85 -14.62 -4.70 -7.07
C GLY A 85 -13.44 -4.41 -6.14
N ILE A 86 -12.21 -4.71 -6.59
CA ILE A 86 -10.99 -4.43 -5.83
C ILE A 86 -10.85 -2.93 -5.54
N ILE A 87 -11.04 -2.08 -6.55
CA ILE A 87 -10.97 -0.63 -6.36
C ILE A 87 -12.08 -0.14 -5.42
N GLY A 88 -13.28 -0.72 -5.50
CA GLY A 88 -14.37 -0.45 -4.57
C GLY A 88 -14.03 -0.82 -3.13
N ASP A 89 -13.38 -1.96 -2.93
CA ASP A 89 -12.89 -2.38 -1.61
C ASP A 89 -11.80 -1.45 -1.07
N VAL A 90 -10.86 -1.02 -1.92
CA VAL A 90 -9.85 -0.02 -1.55
C VAL A 90 -10.52 1.29 -1.11
N VAL A 91 -11.49 1.80 -1.88
CA VAL A 91 -12.24 3.01 -1.52
C VAL A 91 -12.91 2.85 -0.15
N ARG A 92 -13.60 1.71 0.06
CA ARG A 92 -14.31 1.42 1.31
C ARG A 92 -13.34 1.34 2.50
N GLU A 93 -12.22 0.66 2.32
CA GLU A 93 -11.21 0.48 3.36
C GLU A 93 -10.51 1.79 3.72
N THR A 94 -10.05 2.55 2.73
CA THR A 94 -9.40 3.85 2.96
C THR A 94 -10.31 4.82 3.71
N ASN A 95 -11.59 4.87 3.34
CA ASN A 95 -12.57 5.71 4.05
C ASN A 95 -12.81 5.24 5.48
N ARG A 96 -13.00 3.93 5.68
CA ARG A 96 -13.21 3.35 7.01
C ARG A 96 -12.01 3.61 7.92
N TYR A 97 -10.80 3.44 7.42
CA TYR A 97 -9.57 3.72 8.17
C TYR A 97 -9.51 5.18 8.60
N ALA A 98 -9.79 6.12 7.69
CA ALA A 98 -9.77 7.54 8.02
C ALA A 98 -10.82 7.92 9.07
N GLU A 99 -12.01 7.30 9.05
CA GLU A 99 -13.03 7.47 10.09
C GLU A 99 -12.56 6.93 11.45
N GLN A 100 -11.92 5.76 11.47
CA GLN A 100 -11.37 5.16 12.67
C GLN A 100 -10.24 6.02 13.25
N ASP A 101 -9.32 6.49 12.41
CA ASP A 101 -8.19 7.30 12.87
C ASP A 101 -8.61 8.72 13.28
N TRP A 102 -9.66 9.28 12.67
CA TRP A 102 -10.31 10.50 13.17
C TRP A 102 -10.73 10.33 14.64
N THR A 103 -11.39 9.22 14.99
CA THR A 103 -11.87 9.03 16.37
C THR A 103 -10.74 8.99 17.39
N ARG A 104 -9.53 8.61 16.97
CA ARG A 104 -8.32 8.56 17.81
C ARG A 104 -7.58 9.90 17.81
N HIS A 105 -7.54 10.60 16.67
CA HIS A 105 -6.76 11.81 16.46
C HIS A 105 -7.55 12.91 15.73
N PRO A 106 -8.59 13.51 16.35
CA PRO A 106 -9.52 14.41 15.67
C PRO A 106 -8.86 15.67 15.11
N ALA A 107 -7.79 16.17 15.74
CA ALA A 107 -7.05 17.33 15.25
C ALA A 107 -6.34 17.09 13.91
N SER A 108 -6.02 15.83 13.59
CA SER A 108 -5.32 15.47 12.35
C SER A 108 -6.26 15.40 11.14
N TYR A 109 -7.58 15.34 11.34
CA TYR A 109 -8.56 15.02 10.28
C TYR A 109 -9.60 16.12 10.01
N THR A 110 -9.40 17.34 10.52
CA THR A 110 -10.38 18.45 10.39
C THR A 110 -10.83 18.73 8.95
N ASP A 111 -9.98 18.44 7.97
CA ASP A 111 -10.24 18.67 6.53
C ASP A 111 -10.38 17.38 5.72
N TRP A 112 -10.51 16.22 6.37
CA TRP A 112 -10.67 14.95 5.66
C TRP A 112 -11.97 14.92 4.86
N LYS A 113 -11.87 14.40 3.64
CA LYS A 113 -13.00 14.14 2.75
C LYS A 113 -12.95 12.69 2.31
N PRO A 114 -14.07 11.97 2.29
CA PRO A 114 -14.10 10.62 1.76
C PRO A 114 -13.51 10.56 0.34
N VAL A 115 -12.76 9.50 0.05
CA VAL A 115 -12.28 9.19 -1.29
C VAL A 115 -13.39 8.53 -2.11
N ASP A 116 -13.39 8.81 -3.41
CA ASP A 116 -14.21 8.13 -4.39
C ASP A 116 -13.35 7.28 -5.36
N LEU A 117 -14.01 6.53 -6.24
CA LEU A 117 -13.34 5.69 -7.25
C LEU A 117 -12.36 6.52 -8.11
N ALA A 118 -12.75 7.72 -8.52
CA ALA A 118 -11.94 8.56 -9.40
C ALA A 118 -10.66 9.01 -8.70
N GLN A 119 -10.74 9.37 -7.41
CA GLN A 119 -9.59 9.76 -6.62
C GLN A 119 -8.61 8.61 -6.40
N ILE A 120 -9.09 7.38 -6.21
CA ILE A 120 -8.18 6.21 -6.13
C ILE A 120 -7.49 5.97 -7.48
N TRP A 121 -8.20 6.09 -8.61
CA TRP A 121 -7.55 6.02 -9.93
C TRP A 121 -6.53 7.13 -10.16
N GLN A 122 -6.80 8.36 -9.70
CA GLN A 122 -5.85 9.47 -9.75
C GLN A 122 -4.61 9.20 -8.88
N PHE A 123 -4.81 8.68 -7.67
CA PHE A 123 -3.74 8.27 -6.77
C PHE A 123 -2.85 7.20 -7.41
N LEU A 124 -3.45 6.14 -7.97
CA LEU A 124 -2.72 5.09 -8.68
C LEU A 124 -1.96 5.62 -9.89
N ALA A 125 -2.58 6.50 -10.68
CA ALA A 125 -1.93 7.13 -11.83
C ALA A 125 -0.68 7.93 -11.42
N ILE A 126 -0.75 8.66 -10.30
CA ILE A 126 0.39 9.34 -9.72
C ILE A 126 1.46 8.32 -9.30
N THR A 127 1.09 7.29 -8.53
CA THR A 127 2.03 6.27 -8.04
C THR A 127 2.75 5.55 -9.17
N PHE A 128 2.06 5.19 -10.26
CA PHE A 128 2.70 4.63 -11.44
C PHE A 128 3.63 5.63 -12.13
N MET A 129 3.21 6.90 -12.25
CA MET A 129 4.05 7.94 -12.83
C MET A 129 5.31 8.21 -12.00
N MET A 130 5.27 8.06 -10.68
CA MET A 130 6.45 8.14 -9.81
C MET A 130 7.45 7.01 -10.10
N GLY A 131 6.95 5.82 -10.48
CA GLY A 131 7.79 4.71 -10.94
C GLY A 131 8.56 5.01 -12.24
N LEU A 132 7.94 5.80 -13.13
CA LEU A 132 8.53 6.21 -14.41
C LEU A 132 9.45 7.44 -14.27
N VAL A 133 8.98 8.45 -13.54
CA VAL A 133 9.68 9.72 -13.31
C VAL A 133 10.12 9.72 -11.85
N LYS A 134 11.36 9.32 -11.58
CA LYS A 134 11.88 9.28 -10.21
C LYS A 134 12.39 10.66 -9.79
N LYS A 135 11.98 11.11 -8.60
CA LYS A 135 12.49 12.33 -7.97
C LYS A 135 13.19 11.99 -6.64
N PRO A 136 14.17 12.80 -6.21
CA PRO A 136 14.88 12.62 -4.94
C PRO A 136 13.97 12.49 -3.70
N SER A 137 12.80 13.13 -3.69
CA SER A 137 11.84 13.02 -2.59
C SER A 137 10.38 13.07 -3.05
N ILE A 138 9.47 12.50 -2.24
CA ILE A 138 8.01 12.53 -2.52
C ILE A 138 7.51 13.98 -2.68
N ARG A 139 8.06 14.91 -1.90
CA ARG A 139 7.65 16.33 -1.92
C ARG A 139 7.98 17.01 -3.25
N GLU A 140 9.07 16.61 -3.90
CA GLU A 140 9.52 17.21 -5.17
C GLU A 140 8.61 16.90 -6.35
N TYR A 141 7.73 15.90 -6.24
CA TYR A 141 6.70 15.63 -7.25
C TYR A 141 5.74 16.82 -7.42
N TRP A 142 5.54 17.60 -6.37
CA TRP A 142 4.73 18.82 -6.38
C TRP A 142 5.58 20.10 -6.34
N SER A 143 6.85 20.02 -6.73
CA SER A 143 7.70 21.23 -6.82
C SER A 143 7.19 22.18 -7.90
N THR A 144 7.27 23.48 -7.62
CA THR A 144 7.02 24.57 -8.57
C THR A 144 8.32 25.17 -9.12
N ASP A 145 9.47 24.61 -8.76
CA ASP A 145 10.76 24.99 -9.33
C ASP A 145 10.81 24.56 -10.80
N GLU A 146 10.98 25.53 -11.69
CA GLU A 146 10.99 25.35 -13.15
C GLU A 146 11.97 24.26 -13.62
N LEU A 147 13.07 24.02 -12.88
CA LEU A 147 14.08 23.03 -13.23
C LEU A 147 13.59 21.58 -13.08
N ILE A 148 12.70 21.34 -12.11
CA ILE A 148 12.27 19.99 -11.73
C ILE A 148 10.76 19.82 -11.77
N GLN A 149 10.00 20.88 -12.07
CA GLN A 149 8.55 20.84 -12.09
C GLN A 149 8.06 19.80 -13.10
N THR A 150 7.10 18.99 -12.67
CA THR A 150 6.41 18.05 -13.55
C THR A 150 4.91 18.27 -13.36
N PRO A 151 4.27 19.13 -14.19
CA PRO A 151 2.92 19.64 -13.92
C PRO A 151 1.84 18.58 -13.73
N PHE A 152 2.05 17.39 -14.31
CA PHE A 152 1.14 16.25 -14.18
C PHE A 152 0.72 15.97 -12.73
N PHE A 153 1.67 15.86 -11.81
CA PHE A 153 1.39 15.46 -10.42
C PHE A 153 0.46 16.45 -9.72
N ALA A 154 0.79 17.75 -9.78
CA ALA A 154 -0.01 18.81 -9.17
C ALA A 154 -1.36 19.05 -9.86
N THR A 155 -1.46 18.74 -11.16
CA THR A 155 -2.71 18.86 -11.92
C THR A 155 -3.69 17.74 -11.58
N VAL A 156 -3.19 16.53 -11.35
CA VAL A 156 -4.02 15.34 -11.09
C VAL A 156 -4.56 15.35 -9.66
N MET A 157 -3.70 15.64 -8.67
CA MET A 157 -4.09 15.66 -7.25
C MET A 157 -3.16 16.58 -6.47
N SER A 158 -3.64 17.27 -5.43
CA SER A 158 -2.75 18.05 -4.57
C SER A 158 -1.88 17.14 -3.69
N ARG A 159 -0.68 17.59 -3.31
CA ARG A 159 0.21 16.83 -2.40
C ARG A 159 -0.50 16.47 -1.10
N ASN A 160 -1.16 17.44 -0.48
CA ASN A 160 -1.88 17.22 0.77
C ASN A 160 -3.01 16.19 0.62
N ARG A 161 -3.62 16.05 -0.57
CA ARG A 161 -4.61 15.00 -0.80
C ARG A 161 -3.93 13.65 -1.01
N TYR A 162 -2.84 13.59 -1.75
CA TYR A 162 -2.04 12.37 -1.94
C TYR A 162 -1.54 11.82 -0.61
N ASP A 163 -0.91 12.66 0.23
CA ASP A 163 -0.36 12.29 1.54
C ASP A 163 -1.42 11.78 2.54
N ARG A 164 -2.71 12.02 2.26
CA ARG A 164 -3.82 11.54 3.10
C ARG A 164 -4.42 10.22 2.62
N VAL A 165 -4.16 9.88 1.37
CA VAL A 165 -4.64 8.63 0.73
C VAL A 165 -3.55 7.56 0.75
N ALA A 166 -2.28 7.98 0.64
CA ALA A 166 -1.09 7.14 0.80
C ALA A 166 -0.98 6.59 2.22
#